data_AF-A0A3N2HMN6-F1
#
_entry.id   AF-A0A3N2HMN6-F1
#
_cell.length_a   1.000
_cell.length_b   1.000
_cell.length_c   1.000
_cell.angle_alpha   90.00
_cell.angle_beta   90.00
_cell.angle_gamma   90.00
#
_symmetry.space_group_name_H-M   'P 1'
#
loop_
_entity.id
_entity.type
_entity.pdbx_description
1 polymer ?
#
loop_
_entity_poly.entity_id
_entity_poly.type
_entity_poly.pdbx_seq_one_letter_code
_entity_poly.pdbx_strand_id
1 'polypeptide(L)'
;MGVRGSGETAANILRRPIPTHPFAVPPAPGTFGVWQIRRDRSAPLGYVLSRHDLGGIVYHCYAHGRDDAGGRPWLRRSESLNSAVAWMIQHERELSALTGRLHPEPDEWPS
;
A
#
# COMPACT_ATOMS: atom_id res chain seq x y z
N MET A 1 38.75 2.79 -4.20
CA MET A 1 37.58 1.91 -4.42
C MET A 1 36.40 2.53 -3.69
N GLY A 2 35.63 3.39 -4.36
CA GLY A 2 34.51 4.12 -3.74
C GLY A 2 33.20 3.37 -3.95
N VAL A 3 32.55 2.99 -2.85
CA VAL A 3 31.19 2.43 -2.85
C VAL A 3 30.24 3.44 -3.50
N ARG A 4 29.66 3.11 -4.66
CA ARG A 4 28.60 3.91 -5.30
C ARG A 4 27.33 3.74 -4.49
N GLY A 5 27.21 4.58 -3.47
CA GLY A 5 26.05 4.64 -2.59
C GLY A 5 24.86 5.27 -3.28
N SER A 6 23.74 4.54 -3.25
CA SER A 6 22.39 4.97 -2.83
C SER A 6 21.69 6.20 -3.46
N GLY A 7 22.35 7.03 -4.27
CA GLY A 7 21.73 8.23 -4.87
C GLY A 7 21.07 7.99 -6.22
N GLU A 8 21.61 7.09 -7.04
CA GLU A 8 21.16 6.88 -8.42
C GLU A 8 19.84 6.09 -8.51
N THR A 9 19.56 5.22 -7.53
CA THR A 9 18.28 4.49 -7.46
C THR A 9 17.13 5.43 -7.06
N ALA A 10 17.36 6.35 -6.12
CA ALA A 10 16.35 7.32 -5.70
C ALA A 10 15.97 8.29 -6.84
N ALA A 11 16.96 8.77 -7.60
CA ALA A 11 16.74 9.70 -8.71
C ALA A 11 15.94 9.09 -9.88
N ASN A 12 16.08 7.79 -10.13
CA ASN A 12 15.31 7.11 -11.18
C ASN A 12 13.85 6.85 -10.73
N ILE A 13 13.62 6.66 -9.42
CA ILE A 13 12.27 6.52 -8.84
C ILE A 13 11.52 7.88 -8.89
N LEU A 14 12.22 8.99 -8.69
CA LEU A 14 11.62 10.35 -8.73
C LEU A 14 11.15 10.82 -10.12
N ARG A 15 11.63 10.22 -11.22
CA ARG A 15 11.20 10.57 -12.60
C ARG A 15 9.99 9.77 -13.09
N ARG A 16 9.59 8.73 -12.37
CA ARG A 16 8.40 7.93 -12.71
C ARG A 16 7.18 8.70 -12.20
N PRO A 17 6.13 8.95 -13.01
CA PRO A 17 4.90 9.51 -12.48
C PRO A 17 4.43 8.67 -11.30
N ILE A 18 4.13 9.32 -10.17
CA ILE A 18 3.57 8.65 -9.00
C ILE A 18 2.33 7.91 -9.51
N PRO A 19 2.26 6.57 -9.38
CA PRO A 19 1.10 5.83 -9.81
C PRO A 19 -0.08 6.31 -8.97
N THR A 20 -0.99 7.02 -9.62
CA THR A 20 -2.23 7.53 -9.04
C THR A 20 -3.35 6.58 -9.44
N HIS A 21 -4.22 6.26 -8.48
CA HIS A 21 -5.41 5.47 -8.74
C HIS A 21 -6.57 6.08 -7.95
N PRO A 22 -7.80 6.17 -8.49
CA PRO A 22 -8.93 6.81 -7.82
C PRO A 22 -9.24 6.23 -6.43
N PHE A 23 -8.97 4.94 -6.22
CA PHE A 23 -9.14 4.25 -4.95
C PHE A 23 -7.88 4.15 -4.08
N ALA A 24 -6.73 4.65 -4.54
CA ALA A 24 -5.47 4.58 -3.81
C ALA A 24 -5.07 5.99 -3.32
N VAL A 25 -5.28 6.23 -2.04
CA VAL A 25 -5.03 7.55 -1.42
C VAL A 25 -3.69 7.52 -0.70
N PRO A 26 -2.68 8.30 -1.14
CA PRO A 26 -1.42 8.41 -0.42
C PRO A 26 -1.63 9.12 0.94
N PRO A 27 -0.69 9.02 1.89
CA PRO A 27 -0.80 9.69 3.19
C PRO A 27 -0.59 11.21 3.08
N ALA A 28 0.18 11.66 2.09
CA ALA A 28 0.25 13.08 1.79
C ALA A 28 0.30 13.27 0.27
N PRO A 29 -0.28 14.37 -0.25
CA PRO A 29 -0.20 14.68 -1.66
C PRO A 29 1.26 14.74 -2.11
N GLY A 30 1.59 13.99 -3.16
CA GLY A 30 2.98 13.86 -3.65
C GLY A 30 3.84 12.81 -2.95
N THR A 31 3.30 12.07 -1.96
CA THR A 31 4.02 10.95 -1.34
C THR A 31 3.90 9.68 -2.17
N PHE A 32 5.03 8.97 -2.30
CA PHE A 32 5.15 7.67 -2.93
C PHE A 32 5.65 6.65 -1.90
N GLY A 33 5.22 5.40 -1.99
CA GLY A 33 5.68 4.36 -1.06
C GLY A 33 4.54 3.63 -0.36
N VAL A 34 3.43 4.33 -0.11
CA VAL A 34 2.29 3.77 0.59
C VAL A 34 1.00 4.43 0.12
N TRP A 35 -0.05 3.62 -0.03
CA TRP A 35 -1.39 4.06 -0.39
C TRP A 35 -2.40 3.34 0.49
N GLN A 36 -3.38 4.07 1.03
CA GLN A 36 -4.56 3.45 1.62
C GLN A 36 -5.59 3.20 0.51
N ILE A 37 -6.02 1.95 0.38
CA ILE A 37 -7.00 1.55 -0.60
C ILE A 37 -8.37 1.67 0.03
N ARG A 38 -9.21 2.54 -0.54
CA ARG A 38 -10.55 2.79 -0.04
C ARG A 38 -11.50 3.12 -1.18
N ARG A 39 -12.69 2.53 -1.12
CA ARG A 39 -13.81 2.90 -2.00
C ARG A 39 -14.62 4.04 -1.38
N ASP A 40 -14.82 3.96 -0.07
CA ASP A 40 -15.48 4.97 0.76
C ASP A 40 -14.50 5.45 1.84
N ARG A 41 -14.57 6.74 2.21
CA ARG A 41 -13.69 7.30 3.25
C ARG A 41 -13.90 6.64 4.61
N SER A 42 -15.12 6.19 4.90
CA SER A 42 -15.53 5.62 6.17
C SER A 42 -15.10 4.15 6.32
N ALA A 43 -14.78 3.47 5.22
CA ALA A 43 -14.44 2.04 5.21
C ALA A 43 -13.20 1.76 4.34
N PRO A 44 -11.99 2.00 4.86
CA PRO A 44 -10.77 1.59 4.18
C PRO A 44 -10.68 0.06 4.07
N LEU A 45 -10.28 -0.42 2.90
CA LEU A 45 -10.10 -1.85 2.61
C LEU A 45 -8.72 -2.35 3.08
N GLY A 46 -7.72 -1.48 3.08
CA GLY A 46 -6.36 -1.81 3.51
C GLY A 46 -5.31 -0.86 2.95
N TYR A 47 -4.07 -1.34 2.86
CA TYR A 47 -2.94 -0.56 2.39
C TYR A 47 -2.16 -1.29 1.31
N VAL A 48 -1.54 -0.53 0.43
CA VAL A 48 -0.55 -1.01 -0.51
C VAL A 48 0.76 -0.30 -0.20
N LEU A 49 1.83 -1.06 0.01
CA LEU A 49 3.18 -0.54 0.21
C LEU A 49 4.03 -0.89 -1.01
N SER A 50 4.70 0.08 -1.62
CA SER A 50 5.72 -0.23 -2.61
C SER A 50 7.05 -0.55 -1.93
N ARG A 51 7.69 -1.62 -2.41
CA ARG A 51 8.99 -2.08 -1.94
C ARG A 51 9.90 -2.27 -3.13
N HIS A 52 11.17 -1.97 -2.94
CA HIS A 52 12.19 -2.27 -3.93
C HIS A 52 12.61 -3.72 -3.77
N ASP A 53 12.48 -4.50 -4.83
CA ASP A 53 12.93 -5.89 -4.95
C ASP A 53 14.04 -5.97 -6.01
N LEU A 54 14.81 -7.06 -6.02
CA LEU A 54 15.96 -7.27 -6.91
C LEU A 54 15.63 -7.07 -8.40
N GLY A 55 14.36 -7.22 -8.80
CA GLY A 55 13.87 -7.03 -10.18
C GLY A 55 13.05 -5.75 -10.42
N GLY A 56 12.88 -4.86 -9.45
CA GLY A 56 12.12 -3.62 -9.59
C GLY A 56 11.20 -3.30 -8.42
N ILE A 57 10.20 -2.44 -8.66
CA ILE A 57 9.23 -2.04 -7.63
C ILE A 57 8.08 -3.06 -7.58
N VAL A 58 7.86 -3.65 -6.41
CA VAL A 58 6.72 -4.52 -6.12
C VAL A 58 5.78 -3.84 -5.13
N TYR A 59 4.51 -4.23 -5.15
CA TYR A 59 3.43 -3.66 -4.35
C TYR A 59 2.89 -4.73 -3.40
N HIS A 60 3.02 -4.51 -2.10
CA HIS A 60 2.54 -5.42 -1.07
C HIS A 60 1.21 -4.91 -0.53
N CYS A 61 0.17 -5.72 -0.62
CA CYS A 61 -1.15 -5.45 -0.06
C CYS A 61 -1.21 -5.93 1.39
N TYR A 62 -1.79 -5.11 2.24
CA TYR A 62 -2.03 -5.38 3.66
C TYR A 62 -3.49 -5.10 3.99
N ALA A 63 -4.06 -5.88 4.91
CA ALA A 63 -5.40 -5.65 5.40
C ALA A 63 -5.46 -4.37 6.25
N HIS A 64 -6.65 -3.77 6.33
CA HIS A 64 -6.92 -2.74 7.32
C HIS A 64 -7.17 -3.42 8.67
N GLY A 65 -6.51 -2.96 9.73
CA GLY A 65 -6.58 -3.60 11.05
C GLY A 65 -5.26 -4.21 11.52
N ARG A 66 -5.25 -4.56 12.80
CA ARG A 66 -4.12 -5.24 13.46
C ARG A 66 -4.52 -6.67 13.80
N ASP A 67 -3.62 -7.59 13.49
CA ASP A 67 -3.68 -8.97 13.99
C ASP A 67 -3.41 -9.01 15.50
N ASP A 68 -3.62 -10.17 16.13
CA ASP A 68 -3.31 -10.43 17.55
C ASP A 68 -1.85 -10.10 17.91
N ALA A 69 -0.93 -10.30 16.96
CA ALA A 69 0.48 -9.91 17.10
C ALA A 69 0.73 -8.39 17.01
N GLY A 70 -0.31 -7.57 16.87
CA GLY A 70 -0.22 -6.13 16.67
C GLY A 70 0.38 -5.73 15.31
N GLY A 71 0.49 -6.66 14.36
CA GLY A 71 0.98 -6.41 13.00
C GLY A 71 -0.17 -6.16 12.01
N ARG A 72 0.10 -5.47 10.89
CA ARG A 72 -0.86 -5.42 9.77
C ARG A 72 -0.78 -6.74 8.99
N PRO A 73 -1.89 -7.47 8.80
CA PRO A 73 -1.87 -8.74 8.08
C PRO A 73 -1.41 -8.55 6.64
N TRP A 74 -0.40 -9.31 6.22
CA TRP A 74 0.03 -9.36 4.82
C TRP A 74 -0.97 -10.18 4.01
N LEU A 75 -1.44 -9.60 2.90
CA LEU A 75 -2.43 -10.25 2.03
C LEU A 75 -1.77 -10.88 0.82
N ARG A 76 -1.07 -10.07 0.03
CA ARG A 76 -0.42 -10.51 -1.20
C ARG A 76 0.62 -9.54 -1.71
N ARG A 77 1.45 -10.01 -2.64
CA ARG A 77 2.29 -9.17 -3.51
C ARG A 77 1.65 -8.99 -4.88
N SER A 78 1.94 -7.87 -5.53
CA SER A 78 1.56 -7.54 -6.90
C SER A 78 2.68 -6.78 -7.60
N GLU A 79 2.76 -6.94 -8.91
CA GLU A 79 3.74 -6.29 -9.78
C GLU A 79 3.38 -4.84 -10.13
N SER A 80 2.15 -4.40 -9.84
CA SER A 80 1.67 -3.05 -10.15
C SER A 80 0.60 -2.60 -9.16
N LEU A 81 0.54 -1.28 -8.90
CA LEU A 81 -0.47 -0.67 -8.04
C LEU A 81 -1.89 -0.96 -8.56
N ASN A 82 -2.10 -0.87 -9.88
CA ASN A 82 -3.39 -1.15 -10.48
C ASN A 82 -3.90 -2.57 -10.17
N SER A 83 -3.04 -3.58 -10.33
CA SER A 83 -3.39 -4.97 -10.04
C SER A 83 -3.62 -5.22 -8.55
N ALA A 84 -2.86 -4.53 -7.68
CA ALA A 84 -3.07 -4.56 -6.24
C ALA A 84 -4.45 -4.00 -5.87
N VAL A 85 -4.78 -2.80 -6.37
CA VAL A 85 -6.05 -2.12 -6.11
C VAL A 85 -7.22 -2.91 -6.67
N ALA A 86 -7.13 -3.36 -7.92
CA ALA A 86 -8.18 -4.14 -8.56
C ALA A 86 -8.50 -5.41 -7.78
N TRP A 87 -7.48 -6.09 -7.23
CA TRP A 87 -7.69 -7.26 -6.38
C TRP A 87 -8.39 -6.91 -5.07
N MET A 88 -7.95 -5.84 -4.39
CA MET A 88 -8.56 -5.41 -3.11
C MET A 88 -10.03 -4.99 -3.29
N ILE A 89 -10.35 -4.34 -4.41
CA ILE A 89 -11.74 -3.98 -4.74
C ILE A 89 -12.55 -5.25 -5.06
N GLN A 90 -12.01 -6.18 -5.83
CA GLN A 90 -12.71 -7.45 -6.13
C GLN A 90 -12.97 -8.30 -4.87
N HIS A 91 -12.07 -8.24 -3.88
CA HIS A 91 -12.17 -8.99 -2.63
C HIS A 91 -12.69 -8.11 -1.48
N GLU A 92 -13.41 -7.02 -1.77
CA GLU A 92 -13.82 -6.04 -0.75
C GLU A 92 -14.62 -6.66 0.39
N ARG A 93 -15.48 -7.65 0.10
CA ARG A 93 -16.31 -8.32 1.11
C ARG A 93 -15.48 -9.17 2.05
N GLU A 94 -14.50 -9.89 1.51
CA GLU A 94 -13.60 -10.73 2.30
C GLU A 94 -12.68 -9.88 3.17
N LEU A 95 -12.15 -8.79 2.60
CA LEU A 95 -11.34 -7.82 3.34
C LEU A 95 -12.15 -7.12 4.43
N SER A 96 -13.39 -6.73 4.16
CA SER A 96 -14.28 -6.13 5.16
C SER A 96 -14.60 -7.12 6.29
N ALA A 97 -14.88 -8.38 5.97
CA ALA A 97 -15.09 -9.43 6.96
C ALA A 97 -13.82 -9.72 7.78
N LEU A 98 -12.64 -9.65 7.15
CA LEU A 98 -11.35 -9.78 7.82
C LEU A 98 -11.11 -8.59 8.76
N THR A 99 -11.26 -7.36 8.28
CA THR A 99 -11.15 -6.14 9.08
C THR A 99 -12.09 -6.17 10.29
N GLY A 100 -13.32 -6.67 10.14
CA GLY A 100 -14.27 -6.82 11.24
C GLY A 100 -13.83 -7.83 12.32
N ARG A 101 -12.86 -8.71 12.03
CA ARG A 101 -12.24 -9.64 12.99
C ARG A 101 -10.93 -9.10 13.57
N LEU A 102 -10.32 -8.12 12.91
CA LEU A 102 -9.06 -7.51 13.33
C LEU A 102 -9.31 -6.41 14.34
N HIS A 103 -8.28 -6.07 15.11
CA HIS A 103 -8.35 -4.90 15.98
C HIS A 103 -8.36 -3.63 15.11
N PRO A 104 -9.22 -2.65 15.44
CA PRO A 104 -9.27 -1.39 14.71
C PRO A 104 -7.91 -0.70 14.80
N GLU A 105 -7.46 -0.10 13.70
CA GLU A 105 -6.23 0.67 13.73
C GLU A 105 -6.42 2.01 14.44
N PRO A 106 -5.48 2.41 15.32
CA PRO A 106 -5.54 3.70 16.01
C PRO A 106 -5.05 4.88 15.15
N ASP A 107 -4.46 4.62 13.98
CA ASP A 107 -3.81 5.63 13.15
C ASP A 107 -4.80 6.21 12.13
N GLU A 108 -5.23 7.45 12.36
CA GLU A 108 -6.05 8.19 11.40
C GLU A 108 -5.23 8.49 10.14
N TRP A 109 -5.62 7.88 9.02
CA TRP A 109 -4.97 8.20 7.76
C TRP A 109 -5.30 9.63 7.35
N PRO A 110 -4.30 10.51 7.13
CA PRO A 110 -4.54 11.89 6.71
C PRO A 110 -5.44 11.98 5.46
N SER A 111 -6.42 12.90 5.51
CA SER A 111 -7.46 13.10 4.48
C SER A 111 -6.99 13.83 3.24
#